data_AF-A0A1G2VCG1-F1
#
_entry.id   AF-A0A1G2VCG1-F1
#
_cell.length_a   1.000
_cell.length_b   1.000
_cell.length_c   1.000
_cell.angle_alpha   90.00
_cell.angle_beta   90.00
_cell.angle_gamma   90.00
#
_symmetry.space_group_name_H-M   'P 1'
#
loop_
_entity.id
_entity.type
_entity.pdbx_description
1 polymer ?
#
loop_
_entity_poly.entity_id
_entity_poly.type
_entity_poly.pdbx_seq_one_letter_code
_entity_poly.pdbx_strand_id
1 'polypeptide(L)'
;MVGIFVEQVIDGVLSNLQAKYRGKVVKLQQPAHAEVADSSDYDRVAKGFMEYESVTVLRIGDSNITWVIAKGKASGTYAVRPLYCILTAIPFDDPSLAKNNALIRQAFMAATYFKNSLGVGLDDGSFQTHRKSQFAVQMTKLMQKQLPDYIAQGVEYDDKVIDWTKPLVSKSMLFKPTFTAFVTEAVQKVLETNS
;
A
#
# COMPACT_ATOMS: atom_id res chain seq x y z
N MET A 1 -15.16 -1.73 20.89
CA MET A 1 -13.95 -1.04 20.39
C MET A 1 -14.33 -0.43 19.05
N VAL A 2 -13.75 0.71 18.64
CA VAL A 2 -14.05 1.29 17.31
C VAL A 2 -12.92 0.84 16.39
N GLY A 3 -13.18 -0.17 15.55
CA GLY A 3 -12.26 -0.58 14.51
C GLY A 3 -12.25 0.39 13.32
N ILE A 4 -11.28 0.24 12.42
CA ILE A 4 -11.03 1.14 11.28
C ILE A 4 -10.94 0.37 9.95
N PHE A 5 -11.38 0.98 8.86
CA PHE A 5 -11.26 0.40 7.52
C PHE A 5 -9.82 0.39 7.01
N VAL A 6 -9.52 -0.47 6.04
CA VAL A 6 -8.18 -0.57 5.42
C VAL A 6 -7.68 0.78 4.88
N GLU A 7 -8.56 1.60 4.30
CA GLU A 7 -8.16 2.93 3.81
C GLU A 7 -7.67 3.83 4.94
N GLN A 8 -8.30 3.77 6.11
CA GLN A 8 -7.92 4.53 7.30
C GLN A 8 -6.61 4.01 7.90
N VAL A 9 -6.35 2.69 7.82
CA VAL A 9 -5.04 2.11 8.16
C VAL A 9 -3.95 2.73 7.29
N ILE A 10 -4.16 2.76 5.97
CA ILE A 10 -3.19 3.30 5.02
C ILE A 10 -2.96 4.80 5.21
N ASP A 11 -4.02 5.57 5.38
CA ASP A 11 -3.92 7.01 5.60
C ASP A 11 -3.18 7.29 6.91
N GLY A 12 -3.40 6.48 7.95
CA GLY A 12 -2.65 6.52 9.20
C GLY A 12 -1.16 6.18 9.01
N VAL A 13 -0.83 5.15 8.24
CA VAL A 13 0.56 4.78 7.93
C VAL A 13 1.29 5.94 7.24
N LEU A 14 0.70 6.50 6.18
CA LEU A 14 1.29 7.63 5.46
C LEU A 14 1.45 8.86 6.37
N SER A 15 0.44 9.18 7.17
CA SER A 15 0.49 10.30 8.11
C SER A 15 1.62 10.14 9.13
N ASN A 16 1.78 8.93 9.68
CA ASN A 16 2.86 8.63 10.63
C ASN A 16 4.24 8.73 10.00
N LEU A 17 4.41 8.23 8.76
CA LEU A 17 5.66 8.35 8.01
C LEU A 17 6.00 9.80 7.68
N GLN A 18 4.99 10.58 7.25
CA GLN A 18 5.14 12.02 7.00
C GLN A 18 5.59 12.76 8.25
N ALA A 19 4.96 12.49 9.40
CA ALA A 19 5.34 13.12 10.67
C ALA A 19 6.77 12.75 11.08
N LYS A 20 7.14 11.45 11.02
CA LYS A 20 8.46 10.97 11.45
C LYS A 20 9.60 11.50 10.58
N TYR A 21 9.43 11.47 9.25
CA TYR A 21 10.50 11.81 8.29
C TYR A 21 10.33 13.20 7.65
N ARG A 22 9.43 14.04 8.20
CA ARG A 22 9.07 15.36 7.62
C ARG A 22 8.72 15.26 6.13
N GLY A 23 8.00 14.19 5.79
CA GLY A 23 7.61 13.89 4.41
C GLY A 23 6.72 14.98 3.81
N LYS A 24 6.90 15.23 2.51
CA LYS A 24 6.13 16.23 1.76
C LYS A 24 5.17 15.56 0.82
N VAL A 25 3.90 15.94 0.89
CA VAL A 25 2.89 15.51 -0.07
C VAL A 25 3.03 16.36 -1.34
N VAL A 26 3.15 15.69 -2.48
CA VAL A 26 3.21 16.30 -3.81
C VAL A 26 2.03 15.77 -4.62
N LYS A 27 1.17 16.68 -5.07
CA LYS A 27 0.11 16.33 -6.02
C LYS A 27 0.72 16.15 -7.41
N LEU A 28 0.37 15.05 -8.06
CA LEU A 28 0.81 14.83 -9.44
C LEU A 28 0.00 15.72 -10.38
N GLN A 29 0.69 16.33 -11.35
CA GLN A 29 0.02 17.17 -12.37
C GLN A 29 -0.97 16.36 -13.22
N GLN A 30 -0.67 15.08 -13.42
CA GLN A 30 -1.55 14.08 -14.03
C GLN A 30 -1.42 12.79 -13.23
N PRO A 31 -2.50 12.04 -13.00
CA PRO A 31 -2.42 10.76 -12.30
C PRO A 31 -1.45 9.79 -13.01
N ALA A 32 -0.72 9.01 -12.22
CA ALA A 32 0.03 7.87 -12.75
C ALA A 32 -0.88 6.64 -12.78
N HIS A 33 -0.94 5.95 -13.92
CA HIS A 33 -1.70 4.71 -14.05
C HIS A 33 -0.75 3.53 -14.23
N ALA A 34 -0.66 2.68 -13.21
CA ALA A 34 0.02 1.40 -13.31
C ALA A 34 -0.98 0.32 -13.72
N GLU A 35 -0.72 -0.35 -14.84
CA GLU A 35 -1.57 -1.45 -15.29
C GLU A 35 -1.45 -2.65 -14.33
N VAL A 36 -2.60 -3.22 -13.96
CA VAL A 36 -2.67 -4.42 -13.12
C VAL A 36 -2.65 -5.65 -14.03
N ALA A 37 -1.47 -5.88 -14.61
CA ALA A 37 -1.02 -7.04 -15.37
C ALA A 37 -0.92 -8.35 -14.56
N ASP A 38 -1.89 -9.28 -14.58
CA ASP A 38 -1.57 -10.69 -14.23
C ASP A 38 -1.17 -11.45 -15.50
N SER A 39 0.03 -12.03 -15.47
CA SER A 39 0.64 -12.81 -16.56
C SER A 39 -0.14 -14.07 -16.96
N SER A 40 -1.18 -14.45 -16.22
CA SER A 40 -2.06 -15.58 -16.50
C SER A 40 -3.23 -15.24 -17.45
N ASP A 41 -3.46 -13.96 -17.74
CA ASP A 41 -4.65 -13.46 -18.45
C ASP A 41 -4.35 -13.02 -19.90
N TYR A 42 -3.87 -13.95 -20.74
CA TYR A 42 -3.55 -13.67 -22.16
C TYR A 42 -4.77 -13.24 -23.01
N ASP A 43 -5.99 -13.52 -22.55
CA ASP A 43 -7.26 -13.26 -23.27
C ASP A 43 -8.08 -12.08 -22.71
N ARG A 44 -7.51 -11.23 -21.85
CA ARG A 44 -8.28 -10.13 -21.22
C ARG A 44 -8.62 -9.01 -22.21
N VAL A 45 -9.92 -8.73 -22.34
CA VAL A 45 -10.45 -7.54 -23.03
C VAL A 45 -10.57 -6.33 -22.09
N ALA A 46 -10.73 -6.56 -20.79
CA ALA A 46 -10.91 -5.52 -19.78
C ALA A 46 -9.58 -5.14 -19.09
N LYS A 47 -9.32 -3.83 -18.94
CA LYS A 47 -8.12 -3.29 -18.30
C LYS A 47 -8.44 -2.77 -16.91
N GLY A 48 -7.55 -3.09 -15.96
CA GLY A 48 -7.59 -2.59 -14.58
C GLY A 48 -6.31 -1.83 -14.28
N PHE A 49 -6.43 -0.70 -13.58
CA PHE A 49 -5.31 0.16 -13.25
C PHE A 49 -5.29 0.49 -11.76
N MET A 50 -4.10 0.79 -11.27
CA MET A 50 -3.92 1.52 -10.04
C MET A 50 -3.54 2.95 -10.38
N GLU A 51 -4.39 3.86 -9.91
CA GLU A 51 -4.24 5.29 -10.09
C GLU A 51 -3.58 5.90 -8.86
N TYR A 52 -2.56 6.71 -9.10
CA TYR A 52 -1.88 7.49 -8.08
C TYR A 52 -2.04 8.97 -8.41
N GLU A 53 -2.74 9.73 -7.56
CA GLU A 53 -2.96 11.17 -7.75
C GLU A 53 -1.96 12.04 -6.97
N SER A 54 -1.40 11.49 -5.91
CA SER A 54 -0.42 12.18 -5.06
C SER A 54 0.60 11.20 -4.51
N VAL A 55 1.75 11.74 -4.15
CA VAL A 55 2.86 10.99 -3.56
C VAL A 55 3.37 11.70 -2.31
N THR A 56 3.89 10.93 -1.37
CA THR A 56 4.66 11.40 -0.24
C THR A 56 6.13 11.21 -0.55
N VAL A 57 6.89 12.30 -0.55
CA VAL A 57 8.34 12.30 -0.72
C VAL A 57 8.98 12.43 0.65
N LEU A 58 9.79 11.45 1.05
CA LEU A 58 10.46 11.44 2.35
C LEU A 58 11.92 10.98 2.24
N ARG A 59 12.74 11.43 3.18
CA ARG A 59 14.15 11.04 3.32
C ARG A 59 14.35 10.39 4.68
N ILE A 60 15.06 9.28 4.71
CA ILE A 60 15.22 8.46 5.92
C ILE A 60 16.65 8.62 6.43
N GLY A 61 16.80 9.21 7.62
CA GLY A 61 18.11 9.51 8.20
C GLY A 61 18.97 10.35 7.26
N ASP A 62 20.28 10.05 7.27
CA ASP A 62 21.26 10.70 6.39
C ASP A 62 21.43 10.00 5.03
N SER A 63 20.59 9.01 4.71
CA SER A 63 20.65 8.27 3.44
C SER A 63 20.53 9.22 2.25
N ASN A 64 21.23 8.93 1.15
CA ASN A 64 21.07 9.64 -0.12
C ASN A 64 19.81 9.22 -0.88
N ILE A 65 19.13 8.17 -0.44
CA ILE A 65 17.91 7.67 -1.07
C ILE A 65 16.73 8.51 -0.61
N THR A 66 15.99 9.04 -1.60
CA THR A 66 14.70 9.67 -1.40
C THR A 66 13.60 8.67 -1.77
N TRP A 67 12.72 8.40 -0.81
CA TRP A 67 11.58 7.53 -1.03
C TRP A 67 10.38 8.32 -1.52
N VAL A 68 9.74 7.84 -2.58
CA VAL A 68 8.48 8.35 -3.09
C VAL A 68 7.42 7.27 -2.89
N ILE A 69 6.47 7.53 -2.00
CA ILE A 69 5.45 6.58 -1.56
C ILE A 69 4.07 7.08 -1.96
N ALA A 70 3.23 6.25 -2.55
CA ALA A 70 1.89 6.63 -2.98
C ALA A 70 0.82 5.67 -2.48
N LYS A 71 -0.34 6.23 -2.15
CA LYS A 71 -1.60 5.49 -2.01
C LYS A 71 -2.22 5.34 -3.40
N GLY A 72 -2.39 4.11 -3.86
CA GLY A 72 -3.05 3.79 -5.11
C GLY A 72 -4.54 3.56 -4.91
N LYS A 73 -5.34 3.96 -5.91
CA LYS A 73 -6.78 3.70 -5.99
C LYS A 73 -7.08 2.84 -7.21
N ALA A 74 -7.87 1.80 -7.02
CA ALA A 74 -8.32 0.96 -8.12
C ALA A 74 -9.20 1.76 -9.10
N SER A 75 -8.94 1.62 -10.40
CA SER A 75 -9.73 2.23 -11.48
C SER A 75 -9.78 1.32 -12.72
N GLY A 76 -10.69 1.62 -13.66
CA GLY A 76 -10.88 0.85 -14.90
C GLY A 76 -12.17 0.03 -14.95
N THR A 77 -12.27 -0.84 -15.96
CA THR A 77 -13.47 -1.64 -16.26
C THR A 77 -13.34 -3.09 -15.82
N TYR A 78 -12.12 -3.57 -15.57
CA TYR A 78 -11.92 -4.84 -14.88
C TYR A 78 -12.16 -4.65 -13.38
N ALA A 79 -12.83 -5.60 -12.73
CA ALA A 79 -12.91 -5.64 -11.29
C ALA A 79 -11.51 -5.90 -10.72
N VAL A 80 -10.74 -4.82 -10.55
CA VAL A 80 -9.63 -4.78 -9.61
C VAL A 80 -10.29 -4.92 -8.24
N ARG A 81 -10.71 -6.14 -7.86
CA ARG A 81 -10.93 -6.49 -6.45
C ARG A 81 -9.72 -5.91 -5.75
N PRO A 82 -9.83 -4.95 -4.83
CA PRO A 82 -8.70 -4.12 -4.40
C PRO A 82 -7.49 -5.01 -4.12
N LEU A 83 -6.58 -5.07 -5.10
CA LEU A 83 -5.71 -6.24 -5.26
C LEU A 83 -4.52 -6.01 -4.35
N TYR A 84 -4.62 -6.22 -3.04
CA TYR A 84 -3.47 -6.53 -2.19
C TYR A 84 -2.38 -5.45 -2.02
N CYS A 85 -2.44 -4.32 -2.72
CA CYS A 85 -1.46 -3.25 -2.58
C CYS A 85 -2.04 -1.85 -2.81
N ILE A 86 -2.32 -1.19 -1.69
CA ILE A 86 -2.72 0.21 -1.70
C ILE A 86 -1.48 1.12 -1.59
N LEU A 87 -0.34 0.63 -1.13
CA LEU A 87 0.87 1.44 -0.92
C LEU A 87 2.02 1.02 -1.84
N THR A 88 2.48 1.91 -2.70
CA THR A 88 3.65 1.66 -3.56
C THR A 88 4.78 2.59 -3.16
N ALA A 89 6.00 2.08 -3.01
CA ALA A 89 7.19 2.85 -2.64
C ALA A 89 8.31 2.69 -3.67
N ILE A 90 8.90 3.81 -4.10
CA ILE A 90 9.96 3.84 -5.12
C ILE A 90 11.16 4.64 -4.59
N PRO A 91 12.38 4.09 -4.61
CA PRO A 91 13.58 4.83 -4.25
C PRO A 91 14.07 5.68 -5.41
N PHE A 92 14.61 6.86 -5.09
CA PHE A 92 15.34 7.74 -5.99
C PHE A 92 16.69 8.11 -5.36
N ASP A 93 17.78 7.75 -6.03
CA ASP A 93 19.14 8.01 -5.53
C ASP A 93 19.55 9.49 -5.65
N ASP A 94 18.86 10.25 -6.50
CA ASP A 94 19.03 11.69 -6.64
C ASP A 94 17.78 12.43 -6.10
N PRO A 95 17.90 13.16 -4.98
CA PRO A 95 16.80 13.92 -4.38
C PRO A 95 16.18 14.99 -5.29
N SER A 96 16.90 15.45 -6.31
CA SER A 96 16.37 16.42 -7.28
C SER A 96 15.34 15.76 -8.21
N LEU A 97 15.55 14.50 -8.59
CA LEU A 97 14.65 13.75 -9.45
C LEU A 97 13.34 13.41 -8.74
N ALA A 98 13.37 13.21 -7.43
CA ALA A 98 12.18 12.99 -6.61
C ALA A 98 11.22 14.20 -6.57
N LYS A 99 11.62 15.37 -7.09
CA LYS A 99 10.75 16.54 -7.26
C LYS A 99 10.18 16.66 -8.69
N ASN A 100 10.66 15.85 -9.63
CA ASN A 100 10.23 15.91 -11.01
C ASN A 100 8.96 15.07 -11.21
N ASN A 101 7.84 15.76 -11.40
CA ASN A 101 6.51 15.17 -11.62
C ASN A 101 6.50 14.12 -12.74
N ALA A 102 7.19 14.38 -13.86
CA ALA A 102 7.21 13.49 -15.01
C ALA A 102 7.98 12.19 -14.69
N LEU A 103 9.13 12.29 -14.01
CA LEU A 103 9.93 11.13 -13.62
C LEU A 103 9.23 10.28 -12.57
N ILE A 104 8.60 10.91 -11.57
CA ILE A 104 7.77 10.19 -10.59
C ILE A 104 6.67 9.44 -11.33
N ARG A 105 5.92 10.12 -12.22
CA ARG A 105 4.81 9.49 -12.96
C ARG A 105 5.31 8.30 -13.78
N GLN A 106 6.40 8.47 -14.52
CA GLN A 106 7.00 7.40 -15.32
C GLN A 106 7.44 6.22 -14.44
N ALA A 107 8.03 6.49 -13.27
CA ALA A 107 8.45 5.44 -12.35
C ALA A 107 7.26 4.63 -11.81
N PHE A 108 6.15 5.28 -11.46
CA PHE A 108 4.92 4.58 -11.04
C PHE A 108 4.25 3.81 -12.18
N MET A 109 4.30 4.33 -13.41
CA MET A 109 3.76 3.61 -14.58
C MET A 109 4.63 2.39 -14.96
N ALA A 110 5.95 2.52 -14.83
CA ALA A 110 6.91 1.45 -15.14
C ALA A 110 7.06 0.43 -14.00
N ALA A 111 6.74 0.82 -12.76
CA ALA A 111 6.57 -0.09 -11.66
C ALA A 111 5.41 -1.01 -12.02
N THR A 112 5.74 -2.19 -12.57
CA THR A 112 4.79 -3.31 -12.65
C THR A 112 4.15 -3.39 -11.27
N TYR A 113 2.83 -3.21 -11.21
CA TYR A 113 2.08 -2.99 -9.97
C TYR A 113 2.65 -3.81 -8.81
N PHE A 114 2.90 -5.08 -9.04
CA PHE A 114 3.38 -6.07 -8.09
C PHE A 114 4.85 -5.99 -7.61
N LYS A 115 5.75 -5.21 -8.22
CA LYS A 115 7.20 -5.24 -7.89
C LYS A 115 7.56 -4.35 -6.70
N ASN A 116 6.97 -3.14 -6.65
CA ASN A 116 7.27 -2.09 -5.67
C ASN A 116 6.10 -1.85 -4.67
N SER A 117 5.13 -2.76 -4.73
CA SER A 117 3.96 -2.81 -3.87
C SER A 117 4.33 -3.21 -2.43
N LEU A 118 4.02 -2.39 -1.44
CA LEU A 118 4.06 -2.78 -0.03
C LEU A 118 2.84 -3.65 0.30
N GLY A 119 3.05 -4.72 1.08
CA GLY A 119 1.96 -5.60 1.50
C GLY A 119 1.01 -4.88 2.46
N VAL A 120 -0.30 -5.02 2.24
CA VAL A 120 -1.34 -4.47 3.12
C VAL A 120 -2.36 -5.57 3.36
N GLY A 121 -2.86 -5.64 4.60
CA GLY A 121 -3.95 -6.53 4.97
C GLY A 121 -5.17 -6.34 4.06
N LEU A 122 -5.83 -7.45 3.76
CA LEU A 122 -6.91 -7.48 2.80
C LEU A 122 -8.26 -7.15 3.36
N ASP A 123 -9.11 -6.83 2.41
CA ASP A 123 -10.55 -6.97 2.38
C ASP A 123 -11.16 -8.15 3.16
N ASP A 124 -10.47 -9.29 3.31
CA ASP A 124 -10.96 -10.45 4.05
C ASP A 124 -10.31 -10.62 5.45
N GLY A 125 -9.53 -9.61 5.88
CA GLY A 125 -8.77 -9.64 7.11
C GLY A 125 -7.47 -10.43 7.04
N SER A 126 -7.21 -11.12 5.92
CA SER A 126 -5.96 -11.85 5.75
C SER A 126 -4.81 -10.92 5.36
N PHE A 127 -3.64 -11.14 5.93
CA PHE A 127 -2.44 -10.49 5.46
C PHE A 127 -1.91 -11.26 4.26
N GLN A 128 -2.06 -10.72 3.06
CA GLN A 128 -1.42 -11.29 1.88
C GLN A 128 -0.39 -10.32 1.32
N THR A 129 0.75 -10.91 1.00
CA THR A 129 1.83 -10.24 0.29
C THR A 129 1.94 -10.82 -1.09
N HIS A 130 2.08 -9.96 -2.10
CA HIS A 130 2.38 -10.44 -3.43
C HIS A 130 3.76 -11.10 -3.45
N ARG A 131 3.85 -12.39 -3.79
CA ARG A 131 5.10 -13.17 -3.72
C ARG A 131 6.22 -12.62 -4.61
N LYS A 132 5.89 -11.88 -5.66
CA LYS A 132 6.87 -11.21 -6.54
C LYS A 132 7.25 -9.80 -6.07
N SER A 133 6.61 -9.25 -5.03
CA SER A 133 7.00 -7.97 -4.44
C SER A 133 8.18 -8.17 -3.50
N GLN A 134 9.31 -7.54 -3.82
CA GLN A 134 10.48 -7.57 -2.95
C GLN A 134 10.18 -6.88 -1.61
N PHE A 135 9.45 -5.78 -1.66
CA PHE A 135 8.99 -5.02 -0.50
C PHE A 135 8.12 -5.86 0.43
N ALA A 136 7.14 -6.56 -0.13
CA ALA A 136 6.21 -7.36 0.67
C ALA A 136 6.90 -8.60 1.26
N VAL A 137 7.83 -9.22 0.53
CA VAL A 137 8.65 -10.34 1.05
C VAL A 137 9.52 -9.89 2.21
N GLN A 138 10.19 -8.75 2.10
CA GLN A 138 11.02 -8.21 3.18
C GLN A 138 10.19 -7.82 4.40
N MET A 139 9.04 -7.18 4.20
CA MET A 139 8.10 -6.85 5.28
C MET A 139 7.67 -8.10 6.05
N THR A 140 7.23 -9.15 5.36
CA THR A 140 6.85 -10.42 5.98
C THR A 140 7.98 -11.03 6.78
N LYS A 141 9.22 -10.99 6.25
CA LYS A 141 10.40 -11.49 6.96
C LYS A 141 10.69 -10.70 8.24
N LEU A 142 10.62 -9.38 8.18
CA LEU A 142 10.90 -8.50 9.32
C LEU A 142 9.82 -8.60 10.41
N MET A 143 8.57 -8.85 10.02
CA MET A 143 7.44 -8.94 10.95
C MET A 143 7.10 -10.37 11.37
N GLN A 144 7.87 -11.38 10.95
CA GLN A 144 7.54 -12.81 11.10
C GLN A 144 7.18 -13.21 12.54
N LYS A 145 7.82 -12.61 13.55
CA LYS A 145 7.56 -12.90 14.97
C LYS A 145 6.27 -12.27 15.50
N GLN A 146 5.90 -11.09 14.99
CA GLN A 146 4.76 -10.28 15.47
C GLN A 146 3.48 -10.60 14.68
N LEU A 147 3.61 -11.07 13.43
CA LEU A 147 2.50 -11.35 12.53
C LEU A 147 1.48 -12.37 13.10
N PRO A 148 1.89 -13.49 13.74
CA PRO A 148 0.94 -14.44 14.33
C PRO A 148 0.06 -13.83 15.41
N ASP A 149 0.64 -12.99 16.28
CA ASP A 149 -0.09 -12.31 17.36
C ASP A 149 -1.14 -11.33 16.83
N TYR A 150 -0.87 -10.70 15.68
CA TYR A 150 -1.84 -9.85 15.01
C TYR A 150 -2.93 -10.64 14.28
N ILE A 151 -2.59 -11.77 13.65
CA ILE A 151 -3.59 -12.65 13.02
C ILE A 151 -4.54 -13.24 14.09
N ALA A 152 -4.00 -13.63 15.25
CA ALA A 152 -4.78 -14.19 16.36
C ALA A 152 -5.79 -13.21 16.97
N GLN A 153 -5.62 -11.89 16.77
CA GLN A 153 -6.55 -10.89 17.27
C GLN A 153 -7.89 -10.84 16.53
N GLY A 154 -7.96 -11.43 15.33
CA GLY A 154 -9.15 -11.43 14.48
C GLY A 154 -9.53 -10.06 13.92
N VAL A 155 -10.33 -10.04 12.86
CA VAL A 155 -10.99 -8.83 12.37
C VAL A 155 -12.28 -8.57 13.14
N GLU A 156 -12.62 -7.29 13.31
CA GLU A 156 -13.94 -6.84 13.76
C GLU A 156 -14.82 -6.53 12.54
N TYR A 157 -16.12 -6.31 12.75
CA TYR A 157 -17.03 -5.98 11.66
C TYR A 157 -17.95 -4.80 12.03
N ASP A 158 -18.36 -4.01 11.04
CA ASP A 158 -19.29 -2.90 11.19
C ASP A 158 -20.74 -3.39 11.16
N ASP A 159 -21.32 -3.57 12.35
CA ASP A 159 -22.69 -4.04 12.56
C ASP A 159 -23.77 -3.21 11.85
N LYS A 160 -23.46 -1.98 11.40
CA LYS A 160 -24.41 -1.14 10.63
C LYS A 160 -24.51 -1.53 9.16
N VAL A 161 -23.53 -2.27 8.66
CA VAL A 161 -23.37 -2.63 7.24
C VAL A 161 -23.45 -4.15 7.03
N ILE A 162 -23.33 -4.93 8.11
CA ILE A 162 -23.46 -6.39 8.06
C ILE A 162 -24.92 -6.80 7.90
N ASP A 163 -25.16 -7.57 6.84
CA ASP A 163 -26.33 -8.44 6.73
C ASP A 163 -25.89 -9.88 7.01
N TRP A 164 -26.16 -10.39 8.21
CA TRP A 164 -25.79 -11.74 8.65
C TRP A 164 -26.47 -12.86 7.84
N THR A 165 -27.45 -12.52 7.00
CA THR A 165 -28.12 -13.47 6.11
C THR A 165 -27.40 -13.64 4.77
N LYS A 166 -26.38 -12.82 4.50
CA LYS A 166 -25.57 -12.86 3.27
C LYS A 166 -24.12 -13.22 3.61
N PRO A 167 -23.35 -13.77 2.65
CA PRO A 167 -21.92 -13.94 2.82
C PRO A 167 -21.28 -12.62 3.25
N LEU A 168 -20.46 -12.65 4.31
CA LEU A 168 -19.77 -11.46 4.81
C LEU A 168 -18.92 -10.87 3.68
N VAL A 169 -19.18 -9.61 3.34
CA VAL A 169 -18.45 -8.86 2.30
C VAL A 169 -17.44 -7.90 2.93
N SER A 170 -16.29 -7.76 2.27
CA SER A 170 -15.10 -7.02 2.73
C SER A 170 -15.33 -5.59 3.19
N LYS A 171 -16.36 -4.93 2.66
CA LYS A 171 -16.75 -3.55 3.01
C LYS A 171 -17.19 -3.36 4.46
N SER A 172 -17.43 -4.44 5.20
CA SER A 172 -17.84 -4.40 6.60
C SER A 172 -16.71 -4.69 7.57
N MET A 173 -15.51 -5.06 7.11
CA MET A 173 -14.42 -5.45 8.02
C MET A 173 -13.67 -4.24 8.60
N LEU A 174 -13.32 -4.36 9.88
CA LEU A 174 -12.63 -3.35 10.66
C LEU A 174 -11.36 -3.96 11.29
N PHE A 175 -10.27 -3.20 11.21
CA PHE A 175 -9.01 -3.49 11.87
C PHE A 175 -8.96 -2.79 13.22
N LYS A 176 -8.26 -3.38 14.19
CA LYS A 176 -7.96 -2.70 15.45
C LYS A 176 -7.03 -1.51 15.18
N PRO A 177 -7.16 -0.38 15.90
CA PRO A 177 -6.28 0.78 15.72
C PRO A 177 -4.78 0.46 15.88
N THR A 178 -4.44 -0.55 16.68
CA THR A 178 -3.06 -1.05 16.86
C THR A 178 -2.44 -1.59 15.57
N PHE A 179 -3.27 -2.04 14.61
CA PHE A 179 -2.81 -2.54 13.32
C PHE A 179 -2.12 -1.45 12.49
N THR A 180 -2.59 -0.20 12.56
CA THR A 180 -1.93 0.93 11.89
C THR A 180 -0.50 1.13 12.39
N ALA A 181 -0.27 1.03 13.70
CA ALA A 181 1.07 1.17 14.28
C ALA A 181 1.98 0.03 13.82
N PHE A 182 1.48 -1.21 13.80
CA PHE A 182 2.20 -2.37 13.30
C PHE A 182 2.60 -2.23 11.82
N VAL A 183 1.66 -1.88 10.93
CA VAL A 183 1.97 -1.68 9.51
C VAL A 183 2.94 -0.52 9.33
N THR A 184 2.79 0.55 10.12
CA THR A 184 3.73 1.69 10.11
C THR A 184 5.15 1.23 10.44
N GLU A 185 5.36 0.48 11.53
CA GLU A 185 6.67 -0.04 11.94
C GLU A 185 7.26 -0.96 10.86
N ALA A 186 6.43 -1.82 10.28
CA ALA A 186 6.84 -2.74 9.23
C ALA A 186 7.35 -2.00 7.99
N VAL A 187 6.60 -1.00 7.51
CA VAL A 187 7.01 -0.17 6.37
C VAL A 187 8.28 0.60 6.70
N GLN A 188 8.39 1.18 7.89
CA GLN A 188 9.60 1.89 8.33
C GLN A 188 10.84 1.01 8.25
N LYS A 189 10.79 -0.20 8.82
CA LYS A 189 11.93 -1.13 8.80
C LYS A 189 12.37 -1.50 7.39
N VAL A 190 11.41 -1.70 6.48
CA VAL A 190 11.74 -2.01 5.09
C VAL A 190 12.44 -0.83 4.44
N LEU A 191 11.89 0.38 4.57
CA LEU A 191 12.51 1.56 3.95
C LEU A 191 13.89 1.83 4.55
N GLU A 192 14.06 1.74 5.87
CA GLU A 192 15.35 1.91 6.56
C GLU A 192 16.41 0.86 6.15
N THR A 193 16.01 -0.38 5.88
CA THR A 193 16.94 -1.45 5.45
C THR A 193 17.43 -1.28 4.02
N ASN A 194 16.65 -0.60 3.17
CA ASN A 194 16.99 -0.36 1.76
C ASN A 194 17.44 1.09 1.49
N SER A 195 17.68 1.88 2.55
CA SER A 195 18.20 3.24 2.49
C SER A 195 19.72 3.25 2.73
#